data_AF-A0A2G2XS26-F1
#
_entry.id   AF-A0A2G2XS26-F1
#
_cell.length_a   1.000
_cell.length_b   1.000
_cell.length_c   1.000
_cell.angle_alpha   90.00
_cell.angle_beta   90.00
_cell.angle_gamma   90.00
#
_symmetry.space_group_name_H-M   'P 1'
#
loop_
_entity.id
_entity.type
_entity.pdbx_description
1 polymer ?
#
loop_
_entity_poly.entity_id
_entity_poly.type
_entity_poly.pdbx_seq_one_letter_code
_entity_poly.pdbx_strand_id
1 'polypeptide(L)'
;MDLSTSSSSSFSSASSSSSWFSGIVRGRSNSVKMSNKNPAAASGGADSVSGGGPITTKKQFLGVMFKYGPKSVQVAFKTGDYKQQVIFIGGLTDGFLATDYLEPLAIALDKEKWSLVQFLLSSSYSGYGTSSLRQDATELDQLISYLINKEDSEGVVLLGHSTGCQDIVYYMRTNAACSRAVRAAILQAPVSDREYKATLPDTASMIDLASNMISEGRESELMPREANPDAPITAFR
;
A
#
# COMPACT_ATOMS: atom_id res chain seq x y z
N MET A 1 -34.90 -30.02 38.15
CA MET A 1 -33.47 -30.38 38.18
C MET A 1 -32.71 -29.07 38.15
N ASP A 2 -32.05 -28.79 39.27
CA ASP A 2 -31.56 -27.47 39.68
C ASP A 2 -30.36 -26.94 38.88
N LEU A 3 -30.26 -25.61 38.88
CA LEU A 3 -29.13 -24.81 38.43
C LEU A 3 -27.87 -25.11 39.25
N SER A 4 -26.70 -25.02 38.59
CA SER A 4 -25.55 -24.35 39.21
C SER A 4 -24.61 -23.75 38.16
N THR A 5 -24.27 -22.50 38.44
CA THR A 5 -23.34 -21.57 37.79
C THR A 5 -21.87 -21.95 38.00
N SER A 6 -21.01 -21.61 37.04
CA SER A 6 -19.60 -21.30 37.32
C SER A 6 -19.09 -20.19 36.40
N SER A 7 -18.43 -19.22 37.00
CA SER A 7 -17.97 -17.96 36.41
C SER A 7 -16.44 -17.87 36.39
N SER A 8 -15.95 -17.01 35.49
CA SER A 8 -14.66 -16.30 35.48
C SER A 8 -13.35 -17.08 35.24
N SER A 9 -12.57 -16.62 34.24
CA SER A 9 -11.44 -15.70 34.49
C SER A 9 -10.81 -15.25 33.17
N SER A 10 -10.84 -13.93 32.93
CA SER A 10 -10.13 -13.25 31.86
C SER A 10 -8.65 -13.08 32.23
N PHE A 11 -7.74 -13.42 31.31
CA PHE A 11 -6.33 -13.06 31.43
C PHE A 11 -5.94 -12.13 30.27
N SER A 12 -5.78 -10.87 30.59
CA SER A 12 -5.11 -9.85 29.78
C SER A 12 -3.61 -9.93 30.03
N SER A 13 -2.82 -10.02 28.96
CA SER A 13 -1.37 -9.77 29.03
C SER A 13 -1.00 -8.70 28.01
N ALA A 14 -0.68 -7.52 28.54
CA ALA A 14 -0.03 -6.45 27.82
C ALA A 14 1.47 -6.78 27.73
N SER A 15 2.04 -6.69 26.53
CA SER A 15 3.50 -6.67 26.37
C SER A 15 3.92 -5.36 25.72
N SER A 16 4.65 -4.58 26.51
CA SER A 16 5.33 -3.35 26.13
C SER A 16 6.67 -3.69 25.50
N SER A 17 6.94 -3.18 24.30
CA SER A 17 8.28 -3.18 23.72
C SER A 17 8.75 -1.74 23.50
N SER A 18 9.86 -1.44 24.18
CA SER A 18 10.50 -0.14 24.37
C SER A 18 11.16 0.40 23.10
N SER A 19 10.83 1.65 22.78
CA SER A 19 11.55 2.48 21.82
C SER A 19 12.87 2.98 22.43
N TRP A 20 13.99 2.67 21.78
CA TRP A 20 15.29 3.28 22.02
C TRP A 20 15.65 4.14 20.82
N PHE A 21 15.80 5.45 21.05
CA PHE A 21 16.78 6.39 20.47
C PHE A 21 16.24 7.81 20.67
N SER A 22 16.64 8.45 21.78
CA SER A 22 16.58 9.90 21.96
C SER A 22 17.99 10.45 21.96
N GLY A 23 18.35 11.14 20.89
CA GLY A 23 19.55 11.97 20.80
C GLY A 23 19.14 13.44 20.71
N ILE A 24 19.26 14.16 21.83
CA ILE A 24 19.10 15.61 21.91
C ILE A 24 20.38 16.26 21.38
N VAL A 25 20.26 17.17 20.40
CA VAL A 25 21.23 18.26 20.22
C VAL A 25 20.50 19.58 19.99
N ARG A 26 20.83 20.55 20.84
CA ARG A 26 20.39 21.95 20.87
C ARG A 26 21.19 22.81 19.89
N GLY A 27 20.54 23.89 19.44
CA GLY A 27 21.15 25.13 18.93
C GLY A 27 20.65 25.46 17.54
N ARG A 28 20.34 26.70 17.15
CA ARG A 28 20.45 28.03 17.77
C ARG A 28 19.53 28.94 16.93
N SER A 29 18.68 29.73 17.60
CA SER A 29 17.79 30.72 16.97
C SER A 29 18.60 31.84 16.31
N ASN A 30 18.23 32.25 15.09
CA ASN A 30 18.51 33.58 14.57
C ASN A 30 17.28 34.11 13.82
N SER A 31 16.81 35.26 14.30
CA SER A 31 15.73 36.07 13.77
C SER A 31 16.19 36.81 12.52
N VAL A 32 15.40 36.76 11.43
CA VAL A 32 15.44 37.78 10.38
C VAL A 32 14.01 38.16 10.03
N LYS A 33 13.75 39.47 10.12
CA LYS A 33 12.50 40.18 9.85
C LYS A 33 12.58 40.73 8.44
N MET A 34 11.60 40.49 7.56
CA MET A 34 11.32 41.39 6.44
C MET A 34 9.88 41.30 5.91
N SER A 35 9.20 42.44 6.10
CA SER A 35 8.43 43.23 5.15
C SER A 35 7.57 42.54 4.07
N ASN A 36 6.28 42.75 4.27
CA ASN A 36 5.15 42.57 3.36
C ASN A 36 5.26 43.47 2.12
N LYS A 37 5.03 42.92 0.91
CA LYS A 37 4.55 43.66 -0.29
C LYS A 37 4.13 42.66 -1.39
N ASN A 38 2.83 42.62 -1.67
CA ASN A 38 2.28 42.14 -2.95
C ASN A 38 2.53 43.18 -4.05
N PRO A 39 2.61 42.74 -5.32
CA PRO A 39 1.48 43.01 -6.22
C PRO A 39 1.15 41.84 -7.17
N ALA A 40 0.05 42.04 -7.90
CA ALA A 40 -0.76 41.09 -8.65
C ALA A 40 -0.16 40.52 -9.96
N ALA A 41 -0.68 39.33 -10.29
CA ALA A 41 -1.05 38.79 -11.61
C ALA A 41 -0.06 38.85 -12.78
N ALA A 42 0.43 37.65 -13.18
CA ALA A 42 0.64 37.28 -14.58
C ALA A 42 0.55 35.75 -14.74
N SER A 43 -0.02 35.35 -15.88
CA SER A 43 -0.30 33.99 -16.35
C SER A 43 0.94 33.19 -16.74
N GLY A 44 0.91 31.87 -16.47
CA GLY A 44 1.67 30.86 -17.22
C GLY A 44 2.85 30.25 -16.45
N GLY A 45 2.77 28.93 -16.23
CA GLY A 45 3.84 28.11 -15.67
C GLY A 45 3.30 27.18 -14.59
N ALA A 46 3.43 25.87 -14.79
CA ALA A 46 3.30 24.93 -13.69
C ALA A 46 4.43 25.25 -12.70
N ASP A 47 4.08 25.95 -11.62
CA ASP A 47 5.01 26.25 -10.55
C ASP A 47 5.48 24.92 -9.95
N SER A 48 6.70 24.53 -10.31
CA SER A 48 7.48 23.57 -9.57
C SER A 48 7.48 24.01 -8.12
N VAL A 49 6.84 23.22 -7.26
CA VAL A 49 6.87 23.37 -5.80
C VAL A 49 8.28 23.02 -5.33
N SER A 50 9.26 23.85 -5.70
CA SER A 50 10.67 23.63 -5.42
C SER A 50 11.06 24.42 -4.17
N GLY A 51 10.91 23.78 -3.01
CA GLY A 51 11.42 24.32 -1.76
C GLY A 51 10.87 23.69 -0.48
N GLY A 52 9.69 23.08 -0.54
CA GLY A 52 9.13 22.28 0.55
C GLY A 52 9.51 20.82 0.39
N GLY A 53 10.04 20.19 1.44
CA GLY A 53 10.21 18.73 1.45
C GLY A 53 8.88 17.99 1.29
N PRO A 54 8.88 16.66 1.19
CA PRO A 54 7.70 15.86 0.85
C PRO A 54 6.62 15.87 1.95
N ILE A 55 6.87 16.50 3.10
CA ILE A 55 5.99 16.56 4.26
C ILE A 55 5.86 18.03 4.70
N THR A 56 4.64 18.55 4.78
CA THR A 56 4.38 19.93 5.23
C THR A 56 4.28 20.01 6.76
N THR A 57 3.55 19.06 7.34
CA THR A 57 3.42 18.82 8.78
C THR A 57 3.24 17.33 9.03
N LYS A 58 3.32 16.88 10.29
CA LYS A 58 3.20 15.45 10.64
C LYS A 58 1.94 14.83 10.01
N LYS A 59 2.10 13.71 9.32
CA LYS A 59 1.06 12.99 8.56
C LYS A 59 0.44 13.75 7.38
N GLN A 60 1.04 14.86 6.94
CA GLN A 60 0.58 15.62 5.77
C GLN A 60 1.64 15.59 4.67
N PHE A 61 1.36 14.82 3.63
CA PHE A 61 2.24 14.64 2.49
C PHE A 61 1.99 15.71 1.43
N LEU A 62 3.07 16.31 0.93
CA LEU A 62 3.06 17.19 -0.23
C LEU A 62 3.34 16.35 -1.48
N GLY A 63 2.41 16.36 -2.42
CA GLY A 63 2.52 15.54 -3.61
C GLY A 63 1.44 15.83 -4.64
N VAL A 64 1.45 15.04 -5.70
CA VAL A 64 0.51 15.11 -6.81
C VAL A 64 -0.31 13.84 -6.84
N MET A 65 -1.63 13.98 -6.89
CA MET A 65 -2.55 12.89 -7.21
C MET A 65 -2.89 12.95 -8.70
N PHE A 66 -2.76 11.83 -9.40
CA PHE A 66 -2.95 11.76 -10.84
C PHE A 66 -3.65 10.45 -11.25
N LYS A 67 -4.25 10.47 -12.44
CA LYS A 67 -4.80 9.27 -13.07
C LYS A 67 -3.81 8.69 -14.06
N TYR A 68 -3.64 7.38 -14.01
CA TYR A 68 -2.79 6.64 -14.96
C TYR A 68 -3.59 5.78 -15.96
N GLY A 69 -4.93 5.83 -15.89
CA GLY A 69 -5.80 5.17 -16.84
C GLY A 69 -7.27 5.61 -16.73
N PRO A 70 -8.17 5.06 -17.57
CA PRO A 70 -9.57 5.49 -17.62
C PRO A 70 -10.41 5.10 -16.39
N LYS A 71 -10.13 3.96 -15.75
CA LYS A 71 -10.93 3.45 -14.62
C LYS A 71 -10.82 4.34 -13.39
N SER A 72 -11.83 4.32 -12.52
CA SER A 72 -11.85 5.12 -11.29
C SER A 72 -10.75 4.73 -10.30
N VAL A 73 -10.39 3.45 -10.25
CA VAL A 73 -9.34 2.93 -9.35
C VAL A 73 -7.92 3.26 -9.82
N GLN A 74 -7.74 3.65 -11.09
CA GLN A 74 -6.43 3.94 -11.68
C GLN A 74 -5.93 5.34 -11.29
N VAL A 75 -5.76 5.53 -9.98
CA VAL A 75 -5.28 6.73 -9.32
C VAL A 75 -4.01 6.43 -8.54
N ALA A 76 -3.06 7.35 -8.59
CA ALA A 76 -1.81 7.28 -7.85
C ALA A 76 -1.50 8.62 -7.18
N PHE A 77 -0.77 8.56 -6.07
CA PHE A 77 -0.28 9.69 -5.32
C PHE A 77 1.25 9.63 -5.28
N LYS A 78 1.91 10.67 -5.78
CA LYS A 78 3.37 10.77 -5.87
C LYS A 78 3.88 11.91 -5.00
N THR A 79 4.89 11.65 -4.18
CA THR A 79 5.68 12.69 -3.51
C THR A 79 7.09 12.73 -4.08
N GLY A 80 7.64 13.94 -4.24
CA GLY A 80 8.87 14.17 -5.00
C GLY A 80 8.58 14.26 -6.51
N ASP A 81 9.52 14.84 -7.24
CA ASP A 81 9.44 15.00 -8.70
C ASP A 81 10.77 14.63 -9.37
N TYR A 82 11.08 13.35 -9.27
CA TYR A 82 12.31 12.75 -9.78
C TYR A 82 12.01 11.57 -10.71
N LYS A 83 12.92 11.26 -11.63
CA LYS A 83 12.79 10.15 -12.59
C LYS A 83 13.00 8.76 -11.99
N GLN A 84 13.56 8.69 -10.79
CA GLN A 84 13.70 7.44 -10.04
C GLN A 84 12.47 7.26 -9.15
N GLN A 85 11.81 6.11 -9.23
CA GLN A 85 10.50 5.88 -8.61
C GLN A 85 10.54 4.66 -7.69
N VAL A 86 10.05 4.80 -6.46
CA VAL A 86 9.70 3.68 -5.57
C VAL A 86 8.18 3.56 -5.54
N ILE A 87 7.65 2.45 -6.03
CA ILE A 87 6.21 2.13 -5.93
C ILE A 87 5.99 1.34 -4.64
N PHE A 88 5.24 1.94 -3.72
CA PHE A 88 4.76 1.29 -2.52
C PHE A 88 3.46 0.53 -2.81
N ILE A 89 3.45 -0.77 -2.49
CA ILE A 89 2.29 -1.67 -2.58
C ILE A 89 1.93 -2.07 -1.15
N GLY A 90 0.77 -1.61 -0.68
CA GLY A 90 0.26 -1.88 0.67
C GLY A 90 -0.25 -3.31 0.86
N GLY A 91 -0.70 -3.61 2.08
CA GLY A 91 -1.42 -4.83 2.38
C GLY A 91 -2.84 -4.85 1.77
N LEU A 92 -3.51 -6.00 1.88
CA LEU A 92 -4.79 -6.27 1.21
C LEU A 92 -5.91 -5.30 1.66
N THR A 93 -5.84 -4.79 2.88
CA THR A 93 -6.80 -3.82 3.44
C THR A 93 -6.42 -2.37 3.17
N ASP A 94 -5.25 -2.14 2.57
CA ASP A 94 -4.65 -0.83 2.54
C ASP A 94 -5.09 -0.01 1.31
N GLY A 95 -4.95 1.31 1.46
CA GLY A 95 -5.03 2.29 0.39
C GLY A 95 -3.89 3.30 0.53
N PHE A 96 -4.17 4.58 0.30
CA PHE A 96 -3.17 5.64 0.49
C PHE A 96 -2.80 5.83 1.96
N LEU A 97 -1.54 6.17 2.21
CA LEU A 97 -1.00 6.50 3.54
C LEU A 97 -1.18 5.38 4.57
N ALA A 98 -1.08 4.13 4.10
CA ALA A 98 -1.38 2.93 4.86
C ALA A 98 -0.57 2.75 6.16
N THR A 99 0.72 3.12 6.13
CA THR A 99 1.64 2.86 7.25
C THR A 99 2.32 4.14 7.72
N ASP A 100 2.55 4.24 9.03
CA ASP A 100 3.21 5.40 9.63
C ASP A 100 4.66 5.60 9.12
N TYR A 101 5.31 4.55 8.62
CA TYR A 101 6.68 4.65 8.10
C TYR A 101 6.76 5.28 6.71
N LEU A 102 5.64 5.51 6.01
CA LEU A 102 5.65 6.20 4.73
C LEU A 102 6.14 7.64 4.86
N GLU A 103 5.91 8.30 6.00
CA GLU A 103 6.36 9.67 6.26
C GLU A 103 7.90 9.75 6.32
N PRO A 104 8.59 9.02 7.21
CA PRO A 104 10.05 8.99 7.21
C PRO A 104 10.64 8.41 5.92
N LEU A 105 9.94 7.48 5.25
CA LEU A 105 10.37 6.96 3.94
C LEU A 105 10.34 8.04 2.86
N ALA A 106 9.26 8.81 2.74
CA ALA A 106 9.15 9.89 1.77
C ALA A 106 10.27 10.92 1.97
N ILE A 107 10.55 11.30 3.23
CA ILE A 107 11.65 12.20 3.59
C ILE A 107 13.01 11.62 3.17
N ALA A 108 13.24 10.33 3.39
CA ALA A 108 14.49 9.68 3.01
C ALA A 108 14.65 9.62 1.48
N LEU A 109 13.59 9.25 0.76
CA LEU A 109 13.61 9.16 -0.71
C LEU A 109 13.83 10.52 -1.37
N ASP A 110 13.19 11.59 -0.88
CA ASP A 110 13.40 12.93 -1.43
C ASP A 110 14.85 13.42 -1.30
N LYS A 111 15.51 13.11 -0.18
CA LYS A 111 16.94 13.40 0.01
C LYS A 111 17.82 12.68 -1.01
N GLU A 112 17.47 11.45 -1.34
CA GLU A 112 18.17 10.62 -2.33
C GLU A 112 17.72 10.88 -3.77
N LYS A 113 16.82 11.85 -4.00
CA LYS A 113 16.27 12.16 -5.34
C LYS A 113 15.47 11.01 -5.95
N TRP A 114 14.67 10.35 -5.10
CA TRP A 114 13.67 9.35 -5.46
C TRP A 114 12.26 9.86 -5.16
N SER A 115 11.35 9.58 -6.07
CA SER A 115 9.92 9.80 -5.88
C SER A 115 9.28 8.58 -5.21
N LEU A 116 8.37 8.82 -4.27
CA LEU A 116 7.53 7.76 -3.68
C LEU A 116 6.16 7.78 -4.36
N VAL A 117 5.76 6.65 -4.94
CA VAL A 117 4.46 6.46 -5.59
C VAL A 117 3.64 5.49 -4.76
N GLN A 118 2.43 5.90 -4.39
CA GLN A 118 1.39 5.06 -3.81
C GLN A 118 0.24 4.99 -4.80
N PHE A 119 -0.54 3.92 -4.81
CA PHE A 119 -1.66 3.77 -5.75
C PHE A 119 -2.74 2.85 -5.17
N LEU A 120 -3.91 2.87 -5.79
CA LEU A 120 -4.99 1.94 -5.45
C LEU A 120 -5.01 0.78 -6.44
N LEU A 121 -5.33 -0.39 -5.90
CA LEU A 121 -5.68 -1.58 -6.65
C LEU A 121 -7.18 -1.79 -6.56
N SER A 122 -7.73 -2.56 -7.50
CA SER A 122 -9.10 -3.08 -7.35
C SER A 122 -9.24 -3.96 -6.10
N SER A 123 -8.14 -4.53 -5.61
CA SER A 123 -8.07 -5.30 -4.38
C SER A 123 -7.96 -4.46 -3.10
N SER A 124 -7.70 -3.14 -3.18
CA SER A 124 -7.57 -2.27 -2.01
C SER A 124 -8.82 -2.27 -1.12
N TYR A 125 -8.63 -1.96 0.16
CA TYR A 125 -9.69 -1.96 1.18
C TYR A 125 -10.37 -3.33 1.33
N SER A 126 -11.62 -3.48 0.90
CA SER A 126 -12.36 -4.75 0.95
C SER A 126 -12.46 -5.44 -0.42
N GLY A 127 -11.76 -4.93 -1.44
CA GLY A 127 -11.87 -5.43 -2.82
C GLY A 127 -11.15 -6.75 -3.08
N TYR A 128 -10.18 -7.11 -2.23
CA TYR A 128 -9.30 -8.28 -2.40
C TYR A 128 -10.05 -9.60 -2.52
N GLY A 129 -11.22 -9.72 -1.89
CA GLY A 129 -11.99 -10.96 -1.88
C GLY A 129 -12.73 -11.26 -3.19
N THR A 130 -12.95 -10.23 -4.01
CA THR A 130 -13.59 -10.34 -5.33
C THR A 130 -12.63 -10.01 -6.48
N SER A 131 -11.34 -9.82 -6.18
CA SER A 131 -10.29 -9.59 -7.16
C SER A 131 -9.28 -10.74 -7.16
N SER A 132 -8.16 -10.59 -7.86
CA SER A 132 -7.13 -11.62 -7.96
C SER A 132 -5.74 -11.00 -8.15
N LEU A 133 -4.71 -11.73 -7.73
CA LEU A 133 -3.30 -11.35 -7.98
C LEU A 133 -3.00 -11.12 -9.47
N ARG A 134 -3.74 -11.78 -10.37
CA ARG A 134 -3.66 -11.53 -11.82
C ARG A 134 -4.10 -10.13 -12.19
N GLN A 135 -5.22 -9.68 -11.62
CA GLN A 135 -5.72 -8.33 -11.82
C GLN A 135 -4.77 -7.31 -11.21
N ASP A 136 -4.28 -7.56 -9.99
CA ASP A 136 -3.31 -6.68 -9.31
C ASP A 136 -2.03 -6.51 -10.13
N ALA A 137 -1.48 -7.61 -10.65
CA ALA A 137 -0.33 -7.59 -11.55
C ALA A 137 -0.59 -6.79 -12.84
N THR A 138 -1.80 -6.86 -13.40
CA THR A 138 -2.17 -6.10 -14.60
C THR A 138 -2.25 -4.60 -14.29
N GLU A 139 -2.82 -4.25 -13.15
CA GLU A 139 -2.97 -2.85 -12.71
C GLU A 139 -1.63 -2.23 -12.33
N LEU A 140 -0.74 -3.01 -11.71
CA LEU A 140 0.66 -2.63 -11.47
C LEU A 140 1.42 -2.42 -12.78
N ASP A 141 1.30 -3.31 -13.76
CA ASP A 141 1.94 -3.15 -15.08
C ASP A 141 1.50 -1.85 -15.77
N GLN A 142 0.21 -1.51 -15.66
CA GLN A 142 -0.34 -0.27 -16.21
C GLN A 142 0.24 0.97 -15.53
N LEU A 143 0.40 0.96 -14.21
CA LEU A 143 1.06 2.05 -13.49
C LEU A 143 2.52 2.19 -13.91
N ILE A 144 3.27 1.08 -13.98
CA ILE A 144 4.67 1.11 -14.41
C ILE A 144 4.77 1.65 -15.84
N SER A 145 3.91 1.17 -16.75
CA SER A 145 3.84 1.67 -18.12
C SER A 145 3.59 3.18 -18.18
N TYR A 146 2.68 3.70 -17.35
CA TYR A 146 2.44 5.14 -17.26
C TYR A 146 3.68 5.89 -16.78
N LEU A 147 4.32 5.46 -15.69
CA LEU A 147 5.51 6.12 -15.16
C LEU A 147 6.66 6.14 -16.17
N ILE A 148 6.88 5.03 -16.89
CA ILE A 148 7.93 4.95 -17.90
C ILE A 148 7.62 5.84 -19.11
N ASN A 149 6.39 5.77 -19.64
CA ASN A 149 6.07 6.38 -20.94
C ASN A 149 5.52 7.82 -20.85
N LYS A 150 5.08 8.27 -19.67
CA LYS A 150 4.47 9.60 -19.46
C LYS A 150 5.20 10.47 -18.46
N GLU A 151 5.90 9.87 -17.50
CA GLU A 151 6.66 10.58 -16.46
C GLU A 151 8.18 10.44 -16.67
N ASP A 152 8.62 9.91 -17.81
CA ASP A 152 10.02 9.69 -18.18
C ASP A 152 10.84 8.96 -17.09
N SER A 153 10.22 8.00 -16.41
CA SER A 153 10.88 7.21 -15.36
C SER A 153 12.01 6.35 -15.95
N GLU A 154 13.15 6.31 -15.25
CA GLU A 154 14.34 5.54 -15.65
C GLU A 154 14.27 4.05 -15.25
N GLY A 155 13.18 3.69 -14.56
CA GLY A 155 12.93 2.38 -13.96
C GLY A 155 12.26 2.55 -12.61
N VAL A 156 11.74 1.44 -12.08
CA VAL A 156 11.01 1.45 -10.81
C VAL A 156 11.61 0.47 -9.81
N VAL A 157 11.50 0.79 -8.53
CA VAL A 157 11.70 -0.14 -7.42
C VAL A 157 10.32 -0.46 -6.85
N LEU A 158 10.03 -1.75 -6.66
CA LEU A 158 8.81 -2.19 -6.00
C LEU A 158 9.08 -2.39 -4.50
N LEU A 159 8.25 -1.81 -3.65
CA LEU A 159 8.29 -1.99 -2.20
C LEU A 159 6.95 -2.55 -1.74
N GLY A 160 6.93 -3.82 -1.38
CA GLY A 160 5.74 -4.51 -0.88
C GLY A 160 5.71 -4.48 0.64
N HIS A 161 4.56 -4.16 1.21
CA HIS A 161 4.28 -4.23 2.65
C HIS A 161 3.29 -5.35 2.93
N SER A 162 3.58 -6.21 3.89
CA SER A 162 2.66 -7.29 4.29
C SER A 162 2.24 -8.10 3.05
N THR A 163 0.94 -8.24 2.77
CA THR A 163 0.45 -8.98 1.59
C THR A 163 0.75 -8.31 0.25
N GLY A 164 1.12 -7.02 0.22
CA GLY A 164 1.66 -6.40 -0.99
C GLY A 164 2.97 -7.05 -1.48
N CYS A 165 3.65 -7.80 -0.62
CA CYS A 165 4.75 -8.68 -1.03
C CYS A 165 4.27 -9.79 -1.98
N GLN A 166 3.05 -10.30 -1.81
CA GLN A 166 2.48 -11.34 -2.67
C GLN A 166 2.25 -10.80 -4.09
N ASP A 167 1.81 -9.54 -4.21
CA ASP A 167 1.65 -8.86 -5.51
C ASP A 167 2.98 -8.76 -6.25
N ILE A 168 4.07 -8.38 -5.54
CA ILE A 168 5.41 -8.33 -6.15
C ILE A 168 5.84 -9.72 -6.60
N VAL A 169 5.75 -10.72 -5.73
CA VAL A 169 6.17 -12.10 -6.06
C VAL A 169 5.37 -12.63 -7.24
N TYR A 170 4.06 -12.38 -7.29
CA TYR A 170 3.21 -12.77 -8.39
C TYR A 170 3.58 -12.02 -9.67
N TYR A 171 3.65 -10.68 -9.64
CA TYR A 171 3.99 -9.83 -10.77
C TYR A 171 5.34 -10.20 -11.39
N MET A 172 6.38 -10.37 -10.58
CA MET A 172 7.73 -10.72 -11.06
C MET A 172 7.81 -12.14 -11.67
N ARG A 173 6.85 -13.02 -11.35
CA ARG A 173 6.71 -14.34 -11.98
C ARG A 173 5.96 -14.28 -13.30
N THR A 174 5.28 -13.17 -13.60
CA THR A 174 4.63 -12.97 -14.89
C THR A 174 5.62 -12.48 -15.94
N ASN A 175 5.31 -12.70 -17.22
CA ASN A 175 5.99 -12.05 -18.34
C ASN A 175 5.30 -10.73 -18.72
N ALA A 176 4.91 -9.92 -17.72
CA ALA A 176 4.26 -8.64 -17.96
C ALA A 176 5.17 -7.69 -18.77
N ALA A 177 4.56 -6.79 -19.54
CA ALA A 177 5.27 -6.00 -20.54
C ALA A 177 6.32 -5.09 -19.92
N CYS A 178 6.02 -4.51 -18.76
CA CYS A 178 6.92 -3.59 -18.06
C CYS A 178 7.75 -4.26 -16.96
N SER A 179 7.70 -5.58 -16.81
CA SER A 179 8.47 -6.32 -15.78
C SER A 179 9.97 -6.03 -15.84
N ARG A 180 10.52 -5.82 -17.04
CA ARG A 180 11.94 -5.47 -17.27
C ARG A 180 12.33 -4.07 -16.79
N ALA A 181 11.36 -3.19 -16.53
CA ALA A 181 11.59 -1.86 -15.98
C ALA A 181 11.77 -1.88 -14.44
N VAL A 182 11.43 -2.99 -13.79
CA VAL A 182 11.67 -3.18 -12.36
C VAL A 182 13.16 -3.42 -12.12
N ARG A 183 13.80 -2.51 -11.39
CA ARG A 183 15.24 -2.52 -11.08
C ARG A 183 15.56 -3.26 -9.79
N ALA A 184 14.64 -3.21 -8.82
CA ALA A 184 14.74 -3.92 -7.56
C ALA A 184 13.35 -4.17 -6.97
N ALA A 185 13.29 -5.15 -6.07
CA ALA A 185 12.12 -5.46 -5.27
C ALA A 185 12.51 -5.55 -3.79
N ILE A 186 11.72 -4.92 -2.92
CA ILE A 186 11.87 -4.91 -1.47
C ILE A 186 10.61 -5.54 -0.88
N LEU A 187 10.77 -6.59 -0.08
CA LEU A 187 9.69 -7.30 0.57
C LEU A 187 9.74 -7.00 2.08
N GLN A 188 8.84 -6.16 2.57
CA GLN A 188 8.78 -5.75 3.97
C GLN A 188 7.69 -6.53 4.70
N ALA A 189 8.11 -7.30 5.72
CA ALA A 189 7.27 -8.23 6.47
C ALA A 189 6.47 -9.22 5.60
N PRO A 190 7.11 -9.96 4.67
CA PRO A 190 6.42 -10.95 3.85
C PRO A 190 5.99 -12.16 4.70
N VAL A 191 4.68 -12.31 4.94
CA VAL A 191 4.10 -13.47 5.61
C VAL A 191 3.13 -14.19 4.67
N SER A 192 3.05 -15.51 4.80
CA SER A 192 2.19 -16.36 3.97
C SER A 192 0.78 -16.46 4.56
N ASP A 193 -0.20 -15.85 3.89
CA ASP A 193 -1.62 -16.00 4.27
C ASP A 193 -2.08 -17.45 4.20
N ARG A 194 -1.53 -18.22 3.25
CA ARG A 194 -1.85 -19.65 3.10
C ARG A 194 -1.40 -20.45 4.32
N GLU A 195 -0.17 -20.24 4.78
CA GLU A 195 0.34 -20.94 5.96
C GLU A 195 -0.38 -20.47 7.22
N TYR A 196 -0.66 -19.17 7.36
CA TYR A 196 -1.46 -18.64 8.45
C TYR A 196 -2.86 -19.25 8.49
N LYS A 197 -3.61 -19.20 7.37
CA LYS A 197 -4.95 -19.80 7.28
C LYS A 197 -4.93 -21.30 7.58
N ALA A 198 -3.90 -22.03 7.15
CA ALA A 198 -3.78 -23.46 7.44
C ALA A 198 -3.67 -23.78 8.95
N THR A 199 -3.33 -22.80 9.80
CA THR A 199 -3.33 -22.97 11.26
C THR A 199 -4.71 -22.81 11.91
N LEU A 200 -5.70 -22.28 11.18
CA LEU A 200 -7.04 -22.04 11.71
C LEU A 200 -7.93 -23.27 11.56
N PRO A 201 -8.73 -23.62 12.59
CA PRO A 201 -9.53 -24.86 12.60
C PRO A 201 -10.58 -24.90 11.50
N ASP A 202 -11.18 -23.75 11.16
CA ASP A 202 -12.30 -23.69 10.22
C ASP A 202 -11.86 -23.74 8.75
N THR A 203 -10.57 -23.53 8.47
CA THR A 203 -10.04 -23.42 7.11
C THR A 203 -10.27 -24.68 6.28
N ALA A 204 -10.13 -25.87 6.87
CA ALA A 204 -10.34 -27.12 6.13
C ALA A 204 -11.77 -27.23 5.59
N SER A 205 -12.77 -26.94 6.43
CA SER A 205 -14.18 -26.97 6.04
C SER A 205 -14.52 -25.94 4.95
N MET A 206 -13.88 -24.77 5.00
CA MET A 206 -14.05 -23.74 3.97
C MET A 206 -13.39 -24.14 2.65
N ILE A 207 -12.24 -24.82 2.68
CA ILE A 207 -11.59 -25.35 1.46
C ILE A 207 -12.48 -26.41 0.81
N ASP A 208 -13.10 -27.30 1.59
CA ASP A 208 -14.01 -28.32 1.05
C ASP A 208 -15.23 -27.67 0.38
N LEU A 209 -15.82 -26.66 1.03
CA LEU A 209 -16.94 -25.89 0.47
C LEU A 209 -16.54 -25.18 -0.83
N ALA A 210 -15.41 -24.47 -0.82
CA ALA A 210 -14.87 -23.80 -2.00
C ALA A 210 -14.62 -24.79 -3.16
N SER A 211 -14.04 -25.95 -2.85
CA SER A 211 -13.77 -27.00 -3.84
C SER A 211 -15.05 -27.54 -4.48
N ASN A 212 -16.10 -27.76 -3.68
CA ASN A 212 -17.42 -28.16 -4.19
C ASN A 212 -18.01 -27.08 -5.09
N MET A 213 -18.01 -25.81 -4.65
CA MET A 213 -18.50 -24.69 -5.44
C MET A 213 -17.75 -24.58 -6.79
N ILE A 214 -16.42 -24.72 -6.79
CA ILE A 214 -15.61 -24.71 -8.02
C ILE A 214 -16.00 -25.87 -8.94
N SER A 215 -16.19 -27.09 -8.41
CA SER A 215 -16.58 -28.25 -9.21
C SER A 215 -17.96 -28.10 -9.87
N GLU A 216 -18.83 -27.28 -9.28
CA GLU A 216 -20.15 -26.91 -9.80
C GLU A 216 -20.11 -25.71 -10.78
N GLY A 217 -18.92 -25.16 -11.07
CA GLY A 217 -18.75 -23.98 -11.92
C GLY A 217 -19.08 -22.65 -11.22
N ARG A 218 -19.11 -22.63 -9.88
CA ARG A 218 -19.50 -21.49 -9.03
C ARG A 218 -18.29 -20.82 -8.38
N GLU A 219 -17.14 -20.87 -9.02
CA GLU A 219 -15.85 -20.33 -8.53
C GLU A 219 -15.89 -18.81 -8.25
N SER A 220 -16.72 -18.07 -8.98
CA SER A 220 -16.89 -16.61 -8.82
C SER A 220 -17.98 -16.23 -7.82
N GLU A 221 -18.73 -17.20 -7.27
CA GLU A 221 -19.76 -16.90 -6.28
C GLU A 221 -19.14 -16.60 -4.91
N LEU A 222 -19.81 -15.72 -4.16
CA LEU A 222 -19.41 -15.38 -2.80
C LEU A 222 -19.61 -16.57 -1.87
N MET A 223 -18.60 -16.83 -1.05
CA MET A 223 -18.68 -17.77 0.06
C MET A 223 -19.48 -17.19 1.24
N PRO A 224 -19.92 -18.05 2.18
CA PRO A 224 -20.50 -17.60 3.44
C PRO A 224 -19.58 -16.65 4.21
N ARG A 225 -20.17 -15.81 5.07
CA ARG A 225 -19.44 -14.79 5.86
C ARG A 225 -18.35 -15.40 6.73
N GLU A 226 -18.54 -16.64 7.16
CA GLU A 226 -17.60 -17.41 7.98
C GLU A 226 -16.28 -17.67 7.25
N ALA A 227 -16.27 -17.68 5.91
CA ALA A 227 -15.06 -17.88 5.13
C ALA A 227 -14.09 -16.70 5.24
N ASN A 228 -14.63 -15.48 5.38
CA ASN A 228 -13.88 -14.28 5.74
C ASN A 228 -14.81 -13.21 6.34
N PRO A 229 -14.76 -12.98 7.66
CA PRO A 229 -15.57 -11.96 8.31
C PRO A 229 -15.27 -10.52 7.87
N ASP A 230 -14.04 -10.26 7.40
CA ASP A 230 -13.53 -8.90 7.13
C ASP A 230 -13.91 -8.38 5.74
N ALA A 231 -14.06 -9.26 4.75
CA ALA A 231 -14.57 -8.91 3.42
C ALA A 231 -15.21 -10.10 2.71
N PRO A 232 -16.18 -9.88 1.80
CA PRO A 232 -16.73 -10.94 0.96
C PRO A 232 -15.64 -11.57 0.08
N ILE A 233 -15.48 -12.89 0.16
CA ILE A 233 -14.55 -13.64 -0.70
C ILE A 233 -15.31 -14.59 -1.63
N THR A 234 -14.80 -14.80 -2.84
CA THR A 234 -15.34 -15.82 -3.76
C THR A 234 -14.79 -17.21 -3.44
N ALA A 235 -15.43 -18.26 -3.95
CA ALA A 235 -14.92 -19.64 -3.81
C ALA A 235 -13.52 -19.84 -4.41
N PHE A 236 -13.16 -19.07 -5.42
CA PHE A 236 -11.82 -19.12 -6.02
C PHE A 236 -10.71 -18.56 -5.10
N ARG A 237 -11.03 -17.67 -4.15
CA ARG A 237 -10.05 -16.79 -3.49
C ARG A 237 -9.56 -17.29 -2.14
#